data_AF-A0A538B9C2-F1
#
_entry.id   AF-A0A538B9C2-F1
#
_cell.length_a   1.000
_cell.length_b   1.000
_cell.length_c   1.000
_cell.angle_alpha   90.00
_cell.angle_beta   90.00
_cell.angle_gamma   90.00
#
_symmetry.space_group_name_H-M   'P 1'
#
loop_
_entity.id
_entity.type
_entity.pdbx_description
1 polymer ?
#
loop_
_entity_poly.entity_id
_entity_poly.type
_entity_poly.pdbx_seq_one_letter_code
_entity_poly.pdbx_strand_id
1 'polypeptide(L)'
;AALELGVRRFDTSVGGLGGSPFADGAAGNLATEELVYVLGDLGYETGIDIDRLLGVSALVARLIGHPVASRLAAAGPRDGQRG
;
A
#
# COMPACT_ATOMS: atom_id res chain seq x y z
N ALA A 1 -5.09 -9.33 -14.09
CA ALA A 1 -4.75 -8.76 -15.41
C ALA A 1 -3.23 -8.61 -15.62
N ALA A 2 -2.58 -7.50 -15.23
CA ALA A 2 -1.15 -7.28 -15.58
C ALA A 2 -0.19 -8.38 -15.06
N LEU A 3 -0.41 -8.84 -13.83
CA LEU A 3 0.38 -9.93 -13.23
C LEU A 3 0.28 -11.24 -14.04
N GLU A 4 -0.92 -11.57 -14.53
CA GLU A 4 -1.19 -12.77 -15.35
C GLU A 4 -0.54 -12.66 -16.73
N LEU A 5 -0.38 -11.43 -17.24
CA LEU A 5 0.32 -11.14 -18.50
C LEU A 5 1.84 -11.11 -18.35
N GLY A 6 2.39 -11.48 -17.20
CA GLY A 6 3.83 -11.56 -16.97
C GLY A 6 4.48 -10.25 -16.50
N VAL A 7 3.72 -9.18 -16.23
CA VAL A 7 4.28 -7.94 -15.65
C VAL A 7 4.75 -8.21 -14.23
N ARG A 8 5.97 -7.74 -13.90
CA ARG A 8 6.60 -7.92 -12.57
C ARG A 8 7.05 -6.62 -11.91
N ARG A 9 6.90 -5.49 -12.60
CA ARG A 9 7.27 -4.17 -12.10
C ARG A 9 6.01 -3.30 -12.03
N PHE A 10 5.74 -2.76 -10.85
CA PHE A 10 4.60 -1.92 -10.58
C PHE A 10 5.07 -0.70 -9.79
N ASP A 11 4.70 0.48 -10.26
CA ASP A 11 4.93 1.71 -9.50
C ASP A 11 3.72 1.95 -8.59
N THR A 12 4.00 2.32 -7.35
CA THR A 12 3.01 2.50 -6.28
C THR A 12 3.41 3.67 -5.39
N SER A 13 2.56 4.02 -4.43
CA SER A 13 2.91 5.00 -3.39
C SER A 13 2.47 4.53 -2.02
N VAL A 14 3.29 4.80 -1.00
CA VAL A 14 2.97 4.50 0.41
C VAL A 14 1.64 5.14 0.77
N GLY A 15 0.74 4.39 1.41
CA GLY A 15 -0.57 4.92 1.83
C GLY A 15 -1.52 5.24 0.67
N GLY A 16 -1.14 4.95 -0.58
CA GLY A 16 -1.87 5.41 -1.76
C GLY A 16 -1.74 6.92 -1.98
N LEU A 17 -0.64 7.52 -1.53
CA LEU A 17 -0.38 8.95 -1.72
C LEU A 17 -0.40 9.36 -3.19
N GLY A 18 -0.66 10.64 -3.40
CA GLY A 18 -0.81 11.27 -4.71
C GLY A 18 -2.26 11.63 -5.01
N GLY A 19 -2.51 11.93 -6.27
CA GLY A 19 -3.76 12.49 -6.75
C GLY A 19 -3.47 13.44 -7.90
N SER A 20 -4.48 13.78 -8.68
CA SER A 20 -4.32 14.73 -9.79
C SER A 20 -4.63 16.14 -9.29
N PRO A 21 -3.74 17.13 -9.53
CA PRO A 21 -4.08 18.53 -9.27
C PRO A 21 -5.14 19.08 -10.25
N PHE A 22 -5.48 18.32 -11.29
CA PHE A 22 -6.43 18.69 -12.34
C PHE A 22 -7.78 17.98 -12.21
N ALA A 23 -7.92 17.03 -11.29
CA ALA A 23 -9.15 16.27 -11.11
C ALA A 23 -9.46 16.12 -9.62
N ASP A 24 -10.41 16.92 -9.14
CA ASP A 24 -10.89 16.87 -7.77
C ASP A 24 -11.40 15.48 -7.43
N GLY A 25 -10.88 14.92 -6.34
CA GLY A 25 -11.28 13.60 -5.86
C GLY A 25 -10.73 12.43 -6.69
N ALA A 26 -9.81 12.66 -7.63
CA ALA A 26 -9.09 11.56 -8.26
C ALA A 26 -8.37 10.74 -7.19
N ALA A 27 -8.65 9.44 -7.14
CA ALA A 27 -7.96 8.52 -6.26
C ALA A 27 -6.45 8.63 -6.49
N GLY A 28 -5.68 8.57 -5.39
CA GLY A 28 -4.22 8.56 -5.45
C GLY A 28 -3.66 7.32 -6.14
N ASN A 29 -2.36 7.10 -6.00
CA ASN A 29 -1.75 5.90 -6.55
C ASN A 29 -2.27 4.63 -5.87
N LEU A 30 -2.03 3.48 -6.48
CA LEU A 30 -2.14 2.19 -5.79
C LEU A 30 -1.26 2.22 -4.54
N ALA A 31 -1.84 1.87 -3.39
CA ALA A 31 -1.11 1.80 -2.13
C ALA A 31 -0.10 0.65 -2.16
N THR A 32 1.16 0.95 -1.83
CA THR A 32 2.25 -0.05 -1.83
C THR A 32 1.92 -1.23 -0.92
N GLU A 33 1.39 -0.96 0.28
CA GLU A 33 1.03 -1.98 1.26
C GLU A 33 -0.10 -2.89 0.79
N GLU A 34 -1.06 -2.37 0.02
CA GLU A 34 -2.16 -3.18 -0.52
C GLU A 34 -1.64 -4.12 -1.62
N LEU A 35 -0.73 -3.65 -2.48
CA LEU A 35 -0.11 -4.49 -3.49
C LEU A 35 0.77 -5.57 -2.85
N VAL A 36 1.63 -5.20 -1.89
CA VAL A 36 2.50 -6.16 -1.19
C VAL A 36 1.68 -7.25 -0.51
N TYR A 37 0.58 -6.85 0.15
CA TYR A 37 -0.33 -7.79 0.81
C TYR A 37 -0.97 -8.76 -0.17
N VAL A 38 -1.54 -8.26 -1.28
CA VAL A 38 -2.16 -9.13 -2.30
C VAL A 38 -1.14 -10.04 -2.95
N LEU A 39 0.06 -9.53 -3.26
CA LEU A 39 1.13 -10.36 -3.82
C LEU A 39 1.55 -11.47 -2.85
N GLY A 40 1.65 -11.17 -1.56
CA GLY A 40 1.94 -12.17 -0.52
C GLY A 40 0.84 -13.24 -0.42
N ASP A 41 -0.44 -12.84 -0.38
CA ASP A 41 -1.57 -13.77 -0.35
C ASP A 41 -1.63 -14.64 -1.64
N LEU A 42 -1.07 -14.17 -2.76
CA LEU A 42 -0.92 -14.91 -4.01
C LEU A 42 0.38 -15.74 -4.11
N GLY A 43 1.22 -15.74 -3.07
CA GLY A 43 2.47 -16.51 -3.02
C GLY A 43 3.66 -15.87 -3.74
N TYR A 44 3.60 -14.58 -4.05
CA TYR A 44 4.71 -13.83 -4.63
C TYR A 44 5.56 -13.17 -3.55
N GLU A 45 6.87 -13.33 -3.65
CA GLU A 45 7.84 -12.61 -2.83
C GLU A 45 8.11 -11.21 -3.40
N THR A 46 8.02 -10.19 -2.53
CA THR A 46 8.32 -8.79 -2.88
C THR A 46 9.62 -8.30 -2.22
N GLY A 47 10.12 -9.02 -1.20
CA GLY A 47 11.23 -8.58 -0.36
C GLY A 47 10.88 -7.44 0.61
N ILE A 48 9.60 -7.10 0.75
CA ILE A 48 9.11 -6.00 1.60
C ILE A 48 8.47 -6.56 2.87
N ASP A 49 8.94 -6.09 4.03
CA ASP A 49 8.32 -6.34 5.33
C ASP A 49 7.04 -5.50 5.47
N ILE A 50 5.89 -6.17 5.49
CA ILE A 50 4.58 -5.51 5.50
C ILE A 50 4.33 -4.75 6.80
N ASP A 51 4.77 -5.26 7.95
CA ASP A 51 4.54 -4.61 9.24
C ASP A 51 5.35 -3.33 9.36
N ARG A 52 6.60 -3.35 8.89
CA ARG A 52 7.42 -2.14 8.78
C ARG A 52 6.81 -1.14 7.81
N LEU A 53 6.28 -1.61 6.67
CA LEU A 53 5.62 -0.74 5.69
C LEU A 53 4.37 -0.07 6.28
N LEU A 54 3.53 -0.80 7.01
CA LEU A 54 2.38 -0.21 7.71
C LEU A 54 2.80 0.83 8.76
N GLY A 55 3.91 0.59 9.46
CA GLY A 55 4.53 1.58 10.35
C GLY A 55 4.94 2.87 9.63
N VAL A 56 5.46 2.75 8.40
CA VAL A 56 5.79 3.89 7.54
C VAL A 56 4.51 4.60 7.06
N SER A 57 3.47 3.89 6.64
CA SER A 57 2.19 4.49 6.25
C SER A 57 1.57 5.30 7.40
N ALA A 58 1.65 4.79 8.63
CA ALA A 58 1.20 5.51 9.82
C ALA A 58 2.05 6.76 10.11
N LEU A 59 3.37 6.70 9.91
CA LEU A 59 4.23 7.88 10.02
C LEU A 59 3.86 8.93 8.97
N VAL A 60 3.65 8.52 7.73
CA VAL A 60 3.27 9.40 6.62
C VAL A 60 1.96 10.13 6.92
N ALA A 61 0.94 9.42 7.40
CA ALA A 61 -0.34 10.03 7.81
C ALA A 61 -0.14 11.15 8.84
N ARG A 62 0.76 10.96 9.82
CA ARG A 62 1.09 12.00 10.80
C ARG A 62 1.81 13.19 10.18
N LEU A 63 2.70 12.96 9.21
CA LEU A 63 3.48 14.02 8.56
C LEU A 63 2.61 14.91 7.66
N ILE A 64 1.65 14.33 6.96
CA ILE A 64 0.74 15.08 6.06
C ILE A 64 -0.48 15.66 6.79
N GLY A 65 -0.69 15.29 8.06
CA GLY A 65 -1.76 15.82 8.90
C GLY A 65 -3.16 15.27 8.60
N HIS A 66 -3.27 14.22 7.79
CA HIS A 66 -4.53 13.54 7.48
C HIS A 66 -4.32 12.03 7.25
N PRO A 67 -5.38 11.20 7.36
CA PRO A 67 -5.28 9.78 7.06
C PRO A 67 -4.84 9.51 5.62
N VAL A 68 -4.12 8.41 5.41
CA VAL A 68 -3.80 7.88 4.08
C VAL A 68 -4.99 7.12 3.50
N ALA A 69 -5.03 6.97 2.17
CA ALA A 69 -6.14 6.32 1.47
C ALA A 69 -6.14 4.79 1.61
N SER A 70 -5.00 4.18 1.92
CA SER A 70 -4.88 2.73 2.10
C SER A 70 -5.84 2.20 3.17
N ARG A 71 -6.68 1.25 2.78
CA ARG A 71 -7.59 0.57 3.71
C ARG A 71 -6.83 -0.38 4.62
N LEU A 72 -5.74 -0.97 4.12
CA LEU A 72 -4.90 -1.85 4.91
C LEU A 72 -4.18 -1.08 6.03
N ALA A 73 -3.66 0.12 5.72
CA ALA A 73 -3.09 0.99 6.75
C ALA A 73 -4.11 1.39 7.83
N ALA A 74 -5.37 1.61 7.44
CA ALA A 74 -6.45 1.91 8.39
C ALA A 74 -6.86 0.70 9.24
N ALA A 75 -6.81 -0.51 8.67
CA ALA A 75 -7.15 -1.75 9.38
C ALA A 75 -6.06 -2.18 10.38
N GLY A 76 -4.80 -1.85 10.11
CA GLY A 76 -3.67 -2.26 10.92
C GLY A 76 -3.23 -3.71 10.66
N PRO A 77 -2.16 -4.17 11.36
CA PRO A 77 -1.60 -5.50 11.14
C PRO A 77 -2.58 -6.61 11.52
N ARG A 78 -2.47 -7.77 10.86
CA ARG A 78 -3.28 -8.97 11.18
C ARG A 78 -2.94 -9.45 12.60
N ASP A 79 -3.94 -9.59 13.46
CA ASP A 79 -3.79 -10.32 14.72
C ASP A 79 -3.46 -11.79 14.41
N GLY A 80 -2.18 -12.16 14.48
CA GLY A 80 -1.74 -13.56 14.33
C GLY A 80 -0.38 -13.83 13.69
N GLN A 81 0.35 -12.81 13.21
CA GLN A 81 1.70 -13.00 12.62
C GLN A 81 2.84 -12.40 13.49
N ARG A 82 2.56 -12.10 14.76
CA ARG A 82 3.62 -11.92 15.78
C ARG A 82 4.19 -13.29 16.15
N GLY A 83 4.96 -13.87 15.24
CA GLY A 83 5.82 -15.03 15.47
C GLY A 83 7.24 -14.57 15.75
#